data_AF-A0A2W6U3C3-F1
#
_entry.id   AF-A0A2W6U3C3-F1
#
_cell.length_a   1.000
_cell.length_b   1.000
_cell.length_c   1.000
_cell.angle_alpha   90.00
_cell.angle_beta   90.00
_cell.angle_gamma   90.00
#
_symmetry.space_group_name_H-M   'P 1'
#
loop_
_entity.id
_entity.type
_entity.pdbx_description
1 polymer ?
#
loop_
_entity_poly.entity_id
_entity_poly.type
_entity_poly.pdbx_seq_one_letter_code
_entity_poly.pdbx_strand_id
1 'polypeptide(L)'
;MWTLFKVIRWIITGLALWWLCGVVFEDGTTADGAVFGLMLFGQLVFWPLALLWGLPWLFRRRTPKLKKHRPEEFEPTVSHDHIALDLGRDAIWVRDPGKGERYLRRSEVLAIRTGEYNYKGVVTHRLEVQVRDVVHPLWLVPFVRHSDRWLRSTAINEAERDEWFARMKAWLP
;
A
#
# COMPACT_ATOMS: atom_id res chain seq x y z
N MET A 1 12.39 -7.17 5.05
CA MET A 1 13.08 -5.90 4.72
C MET A 1 12.80 -4.76 5.71
N TRP A 2 11.58 -4.58 6.22
CA TRP A 2 11.24 -3.37 7.01
C TRP A 2 11.88 -3.29 8.40
N THR A 3 12.19 -4.43 9.03
CA THR A 3 12.85 -4.51 10.35
C THR A 3 14.33 -4.15 10.29
N LEU A 4 15.07 -4.69 9.32
CA LEU A 4 16.50 -4.41 9.12
C LEU A 4 16.77 -2.92 8.86
N PHE A 5 15.96 -2.29 7.99
CA PHE A 5 16.08 -0.86 7.69
C PHE A 5 15.85 0.03 8.92
N LYS A 6 14.91 -0.35 9.81
CA LYS A 6 14.69 0.38 11.07
C LYS A 6 15.90 0.26 12.00
N VAL A 7 16.48 -0.92 12.13
CA VAL A 7 17.66 -1.16 12.98
C VAL A 7 18.86 -0.35 12.50
N ILE A 8 19.17 -0.41 11.19
CA ILE A 8 20.24 0.38 10.58
C ILE A 8 20.03 1.88 10.81
N ARG A 9 18.78 2.37 10.67
CA ARG A 9 18.46 3.78 10.90
C ARG A 9 18.74 4.23 12.33
N TRP A 10 18.41 3.40 13.33
CA TRP A 10 18.70 3.70 14.73
C TRP A 10 20.20 3.68 15.03
N ILE A 11 20.96 2.75 14.43
CA ILE A 11 22.41 2.68 14.59
C ILE A 11 23.08 3.94 14.04
N ILE A 12 22.72 4.37 12.82
CA ILE A 12 23.27 5.59 12.20
C ILE A 12 22.93 6.84 13.04
N THR A 13 21.71 6.91 13.56
CA THR A 13 21.28 8.03 14.41
C THR A 13 22.04 8.05 15.73
N GLY A 14 22.27 6.89 16.35
CA GLY A 14 23.04 6.77 17.58
C GLY A 14 24.52 7.15 17.40
N LEU A 15 25.15 6.72 16.31
CA LEU A 15 26.53 7.07 15.98
C LEU A 15 26.70 8.58 15.75
N ALA A 16 25.76 9.20 15.04
CA ALA A 16 25.79 10.64 14.79
C ALA A 16 25.61 11.46 16.07
N LEU A 17 24.73 11.01 16.99
CA LEU A 17 24.53 11.66 18.28
C LEU A 17 25.74 11.48 19.20
N TRP A 18 26.35 10.30 19.23
CA TRP A 18 27.56 10.04 20.00
C TRP A 18 28.74 10.89 19.54
N TRP A 19 28.95 10.98 18.22
CA TRP A 19 29.98 11.85 17.63
C TRP A 19 29.75 13.32 17.97
N LEU A 20 28.50 13.79 17.89
CA LEU A 20 28.14 15.16 18.24
C LEU A 20 28.43 15.48 19.70
N CYS A 21 28.06 14.57 20.61
CA CYS A 21 28.41 14.72 22.02
C CYS A 21 29.93 14.81 22.19
N GLY A 22 30.72 13.96 21.51
CA GLY A 22 32.19 14.03 21.55
C GLY A 22 32.75 15.40 21.16
N VAL A 23 32.34 15.93 20.00
CA VAL A 23 32.80 17.24 19.50
C VAL A 23 32.39 18.39 20.43
N VAL A 24 31.17 18.35 20.99
CA VAL A 24 30.69 19.38 21.93
C VAL A 24 31.44 19.31 23.27
N PHE A 25 31.80 18.11 23.74
CA PHE A 25 32.54 17.95 25.00
C PHE A 25 34.05 18.24 24.85
N GLU A 26 34.65 18.04 23.67
CA GLU A 26 36.08 18.31 23.43
C GLU A 26 36.37 19.77 23.05
N ASP A 27 35.58 20.37 22.14
CA ASP A 27 35.87 21.71 21.57
C ASP A 27 34.89 22.82 22.00
N GLY A 28 33.83 22.48 22.75
CA GLY A 28 32.74 23.41 23.11
C GLY A 28 33.05 24.45 24.19
N THR A 29 34.30 24.53 24.67
CA THR A 29 34.70 25.47 25.72
C THR A 29 35.08 26.86 25.19
N THR A 30 35.18 27.04 23.87
CA THR A 30 35.48 28.33 23.21
C THR A 30 34.37 28.73 22.21
N ALA A 31 34.13 30.04 22.07
CA ALA A 31 33.06 30.56 21.21
C ALA A 31 33.24 30.19 19.72
N ASP A 32 34.49 30.16 19.24
CA ASP A 32 34.80 29.79 17.85
C ASP A 32 34.60 28.29 17.60
N GLY A 33 34.93 27.43 18.59
CA GLY A 33 34.68 25.98 18.53
C GLY A 33 33.20 25.64 18.48
N ALA A 34 32.35 26.39 19.20
CA ALA A 34 30.90 26.23 19.17
C ALA A 34 30.29 26.55 17.79
N VAL A 35 30.76 27.61 17.12
CA VAL A 35 30.30 27.98 15.78
C VAL A 35 30.74 26.93 14.74
N PHE A 36 31.98 26.46 14.83
CA PHE A 36 32.50 25.42 13.95
C PHE A 36 31.74 24.09 14.13
N GLY A 37 31.46 23.71 15.38
CA GLY A 37 30.65 22.54 15.72
C GLY A 37 29.21 22.64 15.20
N LEU A 38 28.58 23.82 15.27
CA LEU A 38 27.25 24.05 14.73
C LEU A 38 27.20 23.90 13.19
N MET A 39 28.23 24.41 12.50
CA MET A 39 28.36 24.31 11.04
C MET A 39 28.52 22.86 10.60
N LEU A 40 29.41 22.11 11.26
CA LEU A 40 29.63 20.69 10.99
C LEU A 40 28.38 19.85 11.28
N PHE A 41 27.65 20.16 12.36
CA PHE A 41 26.38 19.51 12.66
C PHE A 41 25.34 19.71 11.54
N GLY A 42 25.17 20.95 11.09
CA GLY A 42 24.23 21.29 10.02
C GLY A 42 24.53 20.52 8.73
N GLN A 43 25.81 20.40 8.36
CA GLN A 43 26.21 19.77 7.09
C GLN A 43 26.28 18.24 7.16
N LEU A 44 26.90 17.67 8.21
CA LEU A 44 27.25 16.25 8.25
C LEU A 44 26.24 15.38 9.00
N VAL A 45 25.40 15.98 9.86
CA VAL A 45 24.46 15.21 10.70
C VAL A 45 23.02 15.55 10.36
N PHE A 46 22.68 16.82 10.28
CA PHE A 46 21.31 17.26 10.06
C PHE A 46 20.78 16.85 8.68
N TRP A 47 21.50 17.15 7.59
CA TRP A 47 21.04 16.79 6.23
C TRP A 47 20.92 15.27 6.01
N PRO A 48 21.90 14.44 6.40
CA PRO A 48 21.77 12.99 6.26
C PRO A 48 20.62 12.41 7.08
N LEU A 49 20.40 12.88 8.32
CA LEU A 49 19.26 12.44 9.12
C LEU A 49 17.93 12.92 8.54
N ALA A 50 17.84 14.17 8.10
CA ALA A 50 16.64 14.71 7.47
C ALA A 50 16.27 13.94 6.20
N LEU A 51 17.25 13.58 5.36
CA LEU A 51 17.01 12.75 4.18
C LEU A 51 16.64 11.32 4.57
N LEU A 52 17.38 10.68 5.49
CA LEU A 52 17.14 9.29 5.92
C LEU A 52 15.76 9.11 6.59
N TRP A 53 15.26 10.13 7.29
CA TRP A 53 13.96 10.12 7.95
C TRP A 53 12.84 10.72 7.10
N GLY A 54 13.13 11.70 6.25
CA GLY A 54 12.17 12.42 5.41
C GLY A 54 11.87 11.76 4.05
N LEU A 55 12.86 11.13 3.39
CA LEU A 55 12.63 10.41 2.13
C LEU A 55 11.52 9.35 2.25
N PRO A 56 11.49 8.51 3.30
CA PRO A 56 10.43 7.52 3.47
C PRO A 56 9.04 8.13 3.61
N TRP A 57 8.94 9.40 4.01
CA TRP A 57 7.68 10.12 4.10
C TRP A 57 7.24 10.65 2.73
N LEU A 58 8.17 11.18 1.93
CA LEU A 58 7.93 11.60 0.54
C LEU A 58 7.50 10.42 -0.35
N PHE A 59 8.08 9.24 -0.15
CA PHE A 59 7.74 8.03 -0.89
C PHE A 59 6.64 7.18 -0.25
N ARG A 60 6.07 7.61 0.90
CA ARG A 60 4.89 6.98 1.48
C ARG A 60 3.66 7.36 0.64
N ARG A 61 3.46 6.67 -0.48
CA ARG A 61 2.12 6.46 -1.02
C ARG A 61 1.33 5.79 0.10
N ARG A 62 0.52 6.58 0.82
CA ARG A 62 -0.48 6.03 1.74
C ARG A 62 -1.42 5.21 0.87
N THR A 63 -1.23 3.89 0.82
CA THR A 63 -2.32 3.00 0.46
C THR A 63 -3.47 3.39 1.40
N PRO A 64 -4.65 3.75 0.86
CA PRO A 64 -5.77 4.11 1.72
C PRO A 64 -5.96 2.94 2.68
N LYS A 65 -5.88 3.21 3.98
CA LYS A 65 -6.24 2.21 5.00
C LYS A 65 -7.67 1.79 4.66
N LEU A 66 -7.91 0.49 4.47
CA LEU A 66 -9.26 -0.05 4.42
C LEU A 66 -10.03 0.60 5.58
N LYS A 67 -11.13 1.29 5.31
CA LYS A 67 -12.04 1.63 6.40
C LYS A 67 -12.47 0.29 6.98
N LYS A 68 -12.21 0.09 8.28
CA LYS A 68 -12.68 -1.07 9.03
C LYS A 68 -14.16 -1.25 8.70
N HIS A 69 -14.49 -2.38 8.06
CA HIS A 69 -15.86 -2.82 7.84
C HIS A 69 -16.67 -2.62 9.13
N ARG A 70 -17.90 -2.12 9.03
CA ARG A 70 -18.86 -2.28 10.13
C ARG A 70 -19.35 -3.73 10.07
N PRO A 71 -18.94 -4.60 11.01
CA PRO A 71 -19.29 -6.02 10.96
C PRO A 71 -20.80 -6.29 11.02
N GLU A 72 -21.58 -5.30 11.47
CA GLU A 72 -23.04 -5.35 11.47
C GLU A 72 -23.65 -5.44 10.05
N GLU A 73 -23.00 -4.81 9.06
CA GLU A 73 -23.52 -4.68 7.69
C GLU A 73 -22.87 -5.67 6.71
N PHE A 74 -21.65 -6.13 6.98
CA PHE A 74 -20.88 -7.00 6.09
C PHE A 74 -19.85 -7.83 6.87
N GLU A 75 -19.93 -9.15 6.73
CA GLU A 75 -19.00 -10.10 7.35
C GLU A 75 -18.36 -10.98 6.27
N PRO A 76 -17.08 -10.74 5.93
CA PRO A 76 -16.45 -11.44 4.82
C PRO A 76 -16.30 -12.92 5.12
N THR A 77 -16.98 -13.77 4.34
CA THR A 77 -16.78 -15.23 4.35
C THR A 77 -15.51 -15.59 3.59
N VAL A 78 -15.27 -14.91 2.47
CA VAL A 78 -14.05 -15.06 1.66
C VAL A 78 -13.55 -13.67 1.30
N SER A 79 -12.23 -13.43 1.40
CA SER A 79 -11.64 -12.11 1.19
C SER A 79 -10.32 -12.16 0.42
N HIS A 80 -10.09 -11.13 -0.37
CA HIS A 80 -8.84 -10.75 -1.03
C HIS A 80 -8.57 -9.27 -0.79
N ASP A 81 -7.47 -8.74 -1.30
CA ASP A 81 -7.00 -7.36 -1.05
C ASP A 81 -7.99 -6.28 -1.53
N HIS A 82 -8.72 -6.55 -2.61
CA HIS A 82 -9.63 -5.59 -3.26
C HIS A 82 -11.06 -6.11 -3.47
N ILE A 83 -11.37 -7.31 -2.99
CA ILE A 83 -12.69 -7.92 -3.11
C ILE A 83 -12.96 -8.83 -1.92
N ALA A 84 -14.19 -8.85 -1.44
CA ALA A 84 -14.65 -9.80 -0.45
C ALA A 84 -16.11 -10.17 -0.71
N LEU A 85 -16.48 -11.36 -0.29
CA LEU A 85 -17.82 -11.92 -0.44
C LEU A 85 -18.36 -12.30 0.94
N ASP A 86 -19.56 -11.82 1.25
CA ASP A 86 -20.37 -12.25 2.39
C ASP A 86 -21.49 -13.16 1.85
N LEU A 87 -21.32 -14.48 2.05
CA LEU A 87 -22.29 -15.47 1.60
C LEU A 87 -23.54 -15.49 2.47
N GLY A 88 -23.46 -15.03 3.73
CA GLY A 88 -24.60 -15.00 4.64
C GLY A 88 -25.59 -13.88 4.31
N ARG A 89 -25.08 -12.71 3.89
CA ARG A 89 -25.88 -11.53 3.55
C ARG A 89 -26.04 -11.30 2.04
N ASP A 90 -25.51 -12.20 1.22
CA ASP A 90 -25.57 -12.14 -0.25
C ASP A 90 -25.04 -10.81 -0.82
N ALA A 91 -23.88 -10.39 -0.30
CA ALA A 91 -23.28 -9.11 -0.59
C ALA A 91 -21.80 -9.26 -0.97
N ILE A 92 -21.31 -8.33 -1.78
CA ILE A 92 -19.90 -8.19 -2.13
C ILE A 92 -19.38 -6.84 -1.69
N TRP A 93 -18.14 -6.83 -1.25
CA TRP A 93 -17.36 -5.62 -1.11
C TRP A 93 -16.33 -5.58 -2.24
N VAL A 94 -16.28 -4.45 -2.96
CA VAL A 94 -15.31 -4.21 -4.03
C VAL A 94 -14.57 -2.91 -3.79
N ARG A 95 -13.30 -2.89 -4.17
CA ARG A 95 -12.45 -1.71 -4.07
C ARG A 95 -11.75 -1.43 -5.39
N ASP A 96 -12.03 -0.26 -5.93
CA ASP A 96 -11.36 0.32 -7.09
C ASP A 96 -10.39 1.41 -6.61
N PRO A 97 -9.09 1.35 -6.94
CA PRO A 97 -8.12 2.35 -6.52
C PRO A 97 -8.46 3.80 -6.91
N GLY A 98 -9.22 4.00 -7.99
CA GLY A 98 -9.63 5.32 -8.48
C GLY A 98 -10.97 5.79 -7.93
N LYS A 99 -11.92 4.89 -7.69
CA LYS A 99 -13.30 5.23 -7.27
C LYS A 99 -13.56 5.06 -5.77
N GLY A 100 -12.69 4.34 -5.07
CA GLY A 100 -12.86 4.02 -3.65
C GLY A 100 -13.44 2.63 -3.43
N GLU A 101 -14.32 2.49 -2.45
CA GLU A 101 -14.89 1.21 -2.04
C GLU A 101 -16.41 1.24 -2.12
N ARG A 102 -17.01 0.08 -2.36
CA ARG A 102 -18.46 -0.07 -2.40
C ARG A 102 -18.89 -1.46 -1.94
N TYR A 103 -20.02 -1.48 -1.25
CA TYR A 103 -20.76 -2.69 -0.92
C TYR A 103 -21.91 -2.81 -1.90
N LEU A 104 -22.09 -3.99 -2.47
CA LEU A 104 -23.08 -4.27 -3.49
C LEU A 104 -23.83 -5.53 -3.09
N ARG A 105 -25.16 -5.49 -3.12
CA ARG A 105 -25.97 -6.70 -3.05
C ARG A 105 -25.91 -7.46 -4.37
N ARG A 106 -26.18 -8.75 -4.34
CA ARG A 106 -26.26 -9.58 -5.56
C ARG A 106 -27.13 -8.97 -6.66
N SER A 107 -28.28 -8.41 -6.30
CA SER A 107 -29.21 -7.76 -7.25
C SER A 107 -28.67 -6.51 -7.94
N GLU A 108 -27.63 -5.90 -7.38
CA GLU A 108 -26.99 -4.71 -7.96
C GLU A 108 -25.88 -5.08 -8.94
N VAL A 109 -25.42 -6.32 -8.94
CA VAL A 109 -24.38 -6.81 -9.85
C VAL A 109 -25.04 -7.38 -11.11
N LEU A 110 -24.70 -6.83 -12.26
CA LEU A 110 -25.28 -7.21 -13.56
C LEU A 110 -24.48 -8.30 -14.25
N ALA A 111 -23.15 -8.15 -14.26
CA ALA A 111 -22.25 -9.07 -14.93
C ALA A 111 -20.83 -8.91 -14.37
N ILE A 112 -20.02 -9.94 -14.54
CA ILE A 112 -18.60 -9.91 -14.18
C ILE A 112 -17.80 -10.41 -15.36
N ARG A 113 -16.65 -9.77 -15.59
CA ARG A 113 -15.70 -10.15 -16.64
C ARG A 113 -14.28 -10.14 -16.08
N THR A 114 -13.41 -10.89 -16.72
CA THR A 114 -11.97 -10.75 -16.53
C THR A 114 -11.46 -9.65 -17.46
N GLY A 115 -10.48 -8.90 -16.99
CA GLY A 115 -9.81 -7.88 -17.78
C GLY A 115 -8.33 -7.81 -17.44
N GLU A 116 -7.61 -7.09 -18.28
CA GLU A 116 -6.19 -6.81 -18.10
C GLU A 116 -5.90 -5.39 -18.56
N TYR A 117 -4.84 -4.79 -18.00
CA TYR A 117 -4.30 -3.56 -18.52
C TYR A 117 -2.78 -3.57 -18.41
N ASN A 118 -2.13 -2.93 -19.37
CA ASN A 118 -0.69 -2.76 -19.35
C ASN A 118 -0.35 -1.40 -18.75
N TYR A 119 0.39 -1.39 -17.65
CA TYR A 119 0.90 -0.17 -17.05
C TYR A 119 2.42 -0.23 -16.97
N LYS A 120 3.10 0.65 -17.72
CA LYS A 120 4.57 0.73 -17.76
C LYS A 120 5.26 -0.59 -18.12
N GLY A 121 4.69 -1.36 -19.06
CA GLY A 121 5.25 -2.63 -19.51
C GLY A 121 4.91 -3.82 -18.61
N VAL A 122 4.02 -3.61 -17.64
CA VAL A 122 3.61 -4.61 -16.67
C VAL A 122 2.12 -4.90 -16.89
N VAL A 123 1.79 -6.16 -17.20
CA VAL A 123 0.41 -6.60 -17.35
C VAL A 123 -0.16 -6.83 -15.96
N THR A 124 -1.22 -6.09 -15.62
CA THR A 124 -1.95 -6.25 -14.38
C THR A 124 -3.33 -6.82 -14.68
N HIS A 125 -3.67 -7.88 -13.96
CA HIS A 125 -4.94 -8.59 -14.09
C HIS A 125 -6.00 -7.95 -13.18
N ARG A 126 -7.25 -7.91 -13.66
CA ARG A 126 -8.36 -7.34 -12.91
C ARG A 126 -9.67 -8.08 -13.14
N LEU A 127 -10.59 -7.93 -12.19
CA LEU A 127 -12.00 -8.23 -12.38
C LEU A 127 -12.77 -6.94 -12.69
N GLU A 128 -13.68 -7.06 -13.63
CA GLU A 128 -14.56 -6.00 -14.11
C GLU A 128 -15.97 -6.31 -13.64
N VAL A 129 -16.44 -5.59 -12.61
CA VAL A 129 -17.75 -5.80 -12.00
C VAL A 129 -18.71 -4.75 -12.55
N GLN A 130 -19.66 -5.18 -13.37
CA GLN A 130 -20.72 -4.32 -13.91
C GLN A 130 -21.86 -4.24 -12.91
N VAL A 131 -22.30 -3.03 -12.62
CA VAL A 131 -23.31 -2.76 -11.59
C VAL A 131 -24.46 -1.94 -12.14
N ARG A 132 -25.62 -2.07 -11.50
CA ARG A 132 -26.83 -1.28 -11.76
C ARG A 132 -26.71 0.10 -11.13
N ASP A 133 -25.72 0.88 -11.58
CA ASP A 133 -25.52 2.28 -11.20
C ASP A 133 -25.21 3.10 -12.45
N VAL A 134 -25.88 4.24 -12.59
CA VAL A 134 -25.71 5.16 -13.72
C VAL A 134 -24.41 5.96 -13.59
N VAL A 135 -23.96 6.27 -12.36
CA VAL A 135 -22.77 7.11 -12.14
C VAL A 135 -21.49 6.29 -12.27
N HIS A 136 -21.46 5.11 -11.64
CA HIS A 136 -20.30 4.22 -11.69
C HIS A 136 -20.72 2.80 -12.13
N PRO A 137 -21.05 2.61 -13.43
CA PRO A 137 -21.57 1.33 -13.94
C PRO A 137 -20.55 0.20 -13.95
N LEU A 138 -19.27 0.51 -13.78
CA LEU A 138 -18.17 -0.45 -13.86
C LEU A 138 -17.19 -0.22 -12.70
N TRP A 139 -16.85 -1.28 -11.98
CA TRP A 139 -15.85 -1.29 -10.92
C TRP A 139 -14.67 -2.17 -11.30
N LEU A 140 -13.46 -1.64 -11.20
CA LEU A 140 -12.23 -2.33 -11.59
C LEU A 140 -11.51 -2.81 -10.33
N VAL A 141 -11.47 -4.13 -10.14
CA VAL A 141 -10.86 -4.78 -8.99
C VAL A 141 -9.51 -5.37 -9.41
N PRO A 142 -8.37 -4.77 -9.03
CA PRO A 142 -7.06 -5.24 -9.46
C PRO A 142 -6.54 -6.40 -8.59
N PHE A 143 -5.80 -7.32 -9.20
CA PHE A 143 -5.10 -8.43 -8.54
C PHE A 143 -3.59 -8.17 -8.62
N VAL A 144 -3.02 -7.58 -7.57
CA VAL A 144 -1.62 -7.07 -7.56
C VAL A 144 -0.85 -7.56 -6.33
N ARG A 145 -1.27 -8.68 -5.74
CA ARG A 145 -0.72 -9.18 -4.48
C ARG A 145 0.73 -9.59 -4.63
N HIS A 146 1.06 -10.18 -5.78
CA HIS A 146 2.42 -10.56 -6.14
C HIS A 146 3.04 -9.50 -7.06
N SER A 147 4.35 -9.30 -6.95
CA SER A 147 5.07 -8.31 -7.76
C SER A 147 4.97 -8.67 -9.25
N ASP A 148 4.20 -7.90 -10.02
CA ASP A 148 4.06 -8.10 -11.48
C ASP A 148 5.37 -7.89 -12.28
N ARG A 149 6.49 -7.56 -11.61
CA ARG A 149 7.81 -7.44 -12.25
C ARG A 149 8.36 -8.79 -12.74
N TRP A 150 7.88 -9.91 -12.21
CA TRP A 150 8.31 -11.25 -12.58
C TRP A 150 7.18 -12.02 -13.26
N LEU A 151 7.46 -12.63 -14.42
CA LEU A 151 6.49 -13.43 -15.19
C LEU A 151 5.75 -14.47 -14.32
N ARG A 152 6.48 -15.13 -13.40
CA ARG A 152 5.90 -16.11 -12.48
C ARG A 152 4.87 -15.51 -11.53
N SER A 153 5.08 -14.27 -11.07
CA SER A 153 4.16 -13.57 -10.17
C SER A 153 2.92 -13.06 -10.90
N THR A 154 3.07 -12.64 -12.15
CA THR A 154 1.94 -12.29 -13.03
C THR A 154 1.00 -13.48 -13.23
N ALA A 155 1.54 -14.67 -13.50
CA ALA A 155 0.73 -15.89 -13.63
C ALA A 155 -0.01 -16.28 -12.34
N ILE A 156 0.55 -15.97 -11.16
CA ILE A 156 -0.16 -16.21 -9.89
C ILE A 156 -1.30 -15.21 -9.72
N ASN A 157 -1.07 -13.93 -10.03
CA ASN A 157 -2.14 -12.92 -9.99
C ASN A 157 -3.26 -13.25 -11.00
N GLU A 158 -2.92 -13.82 -12.16
CA GLU A 158 -3.88 -14.33 -13.14
C GLU A 158 -4.71 -15.49 -12.57
N ALA A 159 -4.05 -16.49 -11.98
CA ALA A 159 -4.73 -17.64 -11.38
C ALA A 159 -5.65 -17.20 -10.21
N GLU A 160 -5.21 -16.27 -9.37
CA GLU A 160 -6.03 -15.69 -8.30
C GLU A 160 -7.25 -14.94 -8.88
N ARG A 161 -7.08 -14.16 -9.95
CA ARG A 161 -8.19 -13.50 -10.67
C ARG A 161 -9.19 -14.55 -11.16
N ASP A 162 -8.73 -15.62 -11.80
CA ASP A 162 -9.60 -16.63 -12.40
C ASP A 162 -10.35 -17.46 -11.36
N GLU A 163 -9.70 -17.77 -10.24
CA GLU A 163 -10.35 -18.41 -9.10
C GLU A 163 -11.47 -17.53 -8.54
N TRP A 164 -11.21 -16.23 -8.39
CA TRP A 164 -12.23 -15.27 -7.98
C TRP A 164 -13.32 -15.08 -9.04
N PHE A 165 -12.97 -15.07 -10.33
CA PHE A 165 -13.94 -15.04 -11.41
C PHE A 165 -14.89 -16.24 -11.33
N ALA A 166 -14.36 -17.45 -11.15
CA ALA A 166 -15.16 -18.66 -11.02
C ALA A 166 -16.09 -18.62 -9.80
N ARG A 167 -15.58 -18.18 -8.64
CA ARG A 167 -16.41 -17.99 -7.42
C ARG A 167 -17.54 -17.00 -7.66
N MET A 168 -17.22 -15.84 -8.23
CA MET A 168 -18.18 -14.79 -8.48
C MET A 168 -19.22 -15.20 -9.53
N LYS A 169 -18.80 -15.94 -10.55
CA LYS A 169 -19.70 -16.50 -11.56
C LYS A 169 -20.65 -17.55 -10.97
N ALA A 170 -20.18 -18.38 -10.03
CA ALA A 170 -21.02 -19.33 -9.32
C ALA A 170 -21.97 -18.64 -8.32
N TRP A 171 -21.54 -17.50 -7.77
CA TRP A 171 -22.37 -16.69 -6.88
C TRP A 171 -23.42 -15.88 -7.64
N LEU A 172 -23.18 -15.47 -8.89
CA LEU A 172 -24.22 -14.87 -9.73
C LEU A 172 -25.20 -15.94 -10.26
N PRO A 173 -26.49 -15.63 -10.41
CA PRO A 173 -27.48 -16.56 -10.91
C PRO A 173 -27.33 -16.85 -12.41
#